data_AF-A0A0A8UKL9-F1
#
_entry.id   AF-A0A0A8UKL9-F1
#
_cell.length_a   1.000
_cell.length_b   1.000
_cell.length_c   1.000
_cell.angle_alpha   90.00
_cell.angle_beta   90.00
_cell.angle_gamma   90.00
#
_symmetry.space_group_name_H-M   'P 1'
#
loop_
_entity.id
_entity.type
_entity.pdbx_description
1 polymer ?
#
loop_
_entity_poly.entity_id
_entity_poly.type
_entity_poly.pdbx_seq_one_letter_code
_entity_poly.pdbx_strand_id
1 'polypeptide(L)'
;MGTRQTITLPNKESLVKGKEVATTIEAAEYFENQFESRLRAAGKLEEAQPALDNIHEFVEMVRNQRESRGDPWSGVPGPLNDFQNLQQNRAEKAAKKAGLQIDGNLVVEFAVNDSSEMRRAFSIVKKDVESGKVKKEALDPETRKELDKIMQAVLAEENLVSKGSVIYQGDEKGQIRRDSKGEPVLADVEKAKQVLSDAAHQVENYFKEAGKGDIKVEVKERAYPQQPTVSKAQAPESAPTVTPEVTPEVSSAPQASGPSA
;
A
#
# COMPACT_ATOMS: atom_id res chain seq x y z
N MET A 1 32.49 6.94 -45.50
CA MET A 1 31.70 5.87 -44.85
C MET A 1 31.73 6.11 -43.35
N GLY A 2 30.63 6.57 -42.76
CA GLY A 2 30.56 6.78 -41.31
C GLY A 2 30.41 5.42 -40.62
N THR A 3 31.38 5.05 -39.79
CA THR A 3 31.25 3.94 -38.84
C THR A 3 30.03 4.22 -37.95
N ARG A 4 28.97 3.41 -38.08
CA ARG A 4 27.88 3.38 -37.11
C ARG A 4 28.50 3.00 -35.76
N GLN A 5 28.67 3.98 -34.87
CA GLN A 5 29.06 3.70 -33.50
C GLN A 5 27.95 2.83 -32.91
N THR A 6 28.30 1.59 -32.54
CA THR A 6 27.42 0.71 -31.78
C THR A 6 27.26 1.32 -30.39
N ILE A 7 26.12 1.98 -30.16
CA ILE A 7 25.79 2.54 -28.86
C ILE A 7 25.59 1.36 -27.91
N THR A 8 26.51 1.22 -26.96
CA THR A 8 26.43 0.20 -25.92
C THR A 8 25.53 0.73 -24.80
N LEU A 9 24.44 0.01 -24.54
CA LEU A 9 23.53 0.33 -23.43
C LEU A 9 24.06 -0.22 -22.11
N PRO A 10 23.86 0.50 -20.99
CA PRO A 10 24.26 0.00 -19.67
C PRO A 10 23.46 -1.26 -19.30
N ASN A 11 24.12 -2.20 -18.63
CA ASN A 11 23.46 -3.36 -18.06
C ASN A 11 22.75 -2.99 -16.74
N LYS A 12 21.97 -3.93 -16.20
CA LYS A 12 21.23 -3.75 -14.94
C LYS A 12 22.11 -3.33 -13.77
N GLU A 13 23.30 -3.92 -13.63
CA GLU A 13 24.22 -3.62 -12.53
C GLU A 13 24.72 -2.17 -12.59
N SER A 14 25.08 -1.69 -13.79
CA SER A 14 25.47 -0.30 -14.01
C SER A 14 24.33 0.68 -13.70
N LEU A 15 23.08 0.31 -14.02
CA LEU A 15 21.93 1.14 -13.68
C LEU A 15 21.69 1.19 -12.16
N VAL A 16 21.86 0.07 -11.45
CA VAL A 16 21.75 0.03 -9.99
C VAL A 16 22.83 0.92 -9.35
N LYS A 17 24.08 0.79 -9.77
CA LYS A 17 25.19 1.65 -9.31
C LYS A 17 24.95 3.13 -9.62
N GLY A 18 24.35 3.42 -10.77
CA GLY A 18 23.93 4.79 -11.13
C GLY A 18 22.97 5.38 -10.10
N LYS A 19 21.96 4.62 -9.67
CA LYS A 19 21.01 5.04 -8.62
C LYS A 19 21.66 5.23 -7.26
N GLU A 20 22.66 4.42 -6.91
CA GLU A 20 23.40 4.56 -5.64
C GLU A 20 24.19 5.86 -5.55
N VAL A 21 24.70 6.36 -6.68
CA VAL A 21 25.50 7.60 -6.75
C VAL A 21 24.62 8.85 -6.91
N ALA A 22 23.43 8.72 -7.51
CA ALA A 22 22.52 9.82 -7.77
C ALA A 22 21.73 10.25 -6.50
N THR A 23 22.42 10.80 -5.50
CA THR A 23 21.84 11.09 -4.18
C THR A 23 21.13 12.44 -4.07
N THR A 24 21.29 13.33 -5.05
CA THR A 24 20.62 14.65 -5.14
C THR A 24 19.55 14.64 -6.24
N ILE A 25 18.61 15.60 -6.17
CA ILE A 25 17.54 15.74 -7.16
C ILE A 25 18.14 15.92 -8.55
N GLU A 26 19.10 16.83 -8.70
CA GLU A 26 19.73 17.16 -9.97
C GLU A 26 20.51 15.97 -10.53
N ALA A 27 21.20 15.21 -9.67
CA ALA A 27 21.94 14.02 -10.10
C ALA A 27 20.98 12.92 -10.59
N ALA A 28 19.84 12.73 -9.92
CA ALA A 28 18.82 11.76 -10.30
C ALA A 28 18.15 12.14 -11.63
N GLU A 29 17.76 13.41 -11.79
CA GLU A 29 17.21 13.93 -13.05
C GLU A 29 18.22 13.85 -14.19
N TYR A 30 19.49 14.19 -13.93
CA TYR A 30 20.54 14.05 -14.93
C TYR A 30 20.71 12.59 -15.34
N PHE A 31 20.69 11.65 -14.39
CA PHE A 31 20.79 10.22 -14.66
C PHE A 31 19.66 9.71 -15.57
N GLU A 32 18.41 10.08 -15.28
CA GLU A 32 17.25 9.78 -16.13
C GLU A 32 17.40 10.35 -17.54
N ASN A 33 17.69 11.65 -17.64
CA ASN A 33 17.85 12.35 -18.92
C ASN A 33 18.95 11.72 -19.78
N GLN A 34 20.08 11.33 -19.18
CA GLN A 34 21.18 10.68 -19.89
C GLN A 34 20.81 9.25 -20.33
N PHE A 35 20.09 8.51 -19.50
CA PHE A 35 19.64 7.18 -19.86
C PHE A 35 18.64 7.22 -21.03
N GLU A 36 17.64 8.09 -20.94
CA GLU A 36 16.66 8.30 -22.01
C GLU A 36 17.34 8.73 -23.32
N SER A 37 18.27 9.69 -23.25
CA SER A 37 19.03 10.14 -24.43
C SER A 37 19.79 8.98 -25.10
N ARG A 38 20.42 8.11 -24.32
CA ARG A 38 21.11 6.92 -24.83
C ARG A 38 20.15 5.91 -25.45
N LEU A 39 18.98 5.70 -24.86
CA LEU A 39 17.94 4.84 -25.42
C LEU A 39 17.41 5.36 -26.76
N ARG A 40 17.15 6.67 -26.85
CA ARG A 40 16.74 7.34 -28.09
C ARG A 40 17.80 7.21 -29.17
N ALA A 41 19.06 7.48 -28.84
CA ALA A 41 20.17 7.35 -29.78
C ALA A 41 20.37 5.90 -30.27
N ALA A 42 20.12 4.91 -29.41
CA ALA A 42 20.16 3.49 -29.77
C ALA A 42 18.91 2.97 -30.49
N GLY A 43 17.83 3.76 -30.59
CA GLY A 43 16.55 3.33 -31.16
C GLY A 43 15.84 2.25 -30.33
N LYS A 44 16.09 2.20 -29.02
CA LYS A 44 15.64 1.16 -28.10
C LYS A 44 14.67 1.67 -27.02
N LEU A 45 14.13 2.88 -27.20
CA LEU A 45 13.29 3.53 -26.20
C LEU A 45 12.05 2.70 -25.84
N GLU A 46 11.30 2.23 -26.83
CA GLU A 46 10.08 1.44 -26.60
C GLU A 46 10.37 0.11 -25.89
N GLU A 47 11.45 -0.58 -26.29
CA GLU A 47 11.86 -1.86 -25.70
C GLU A 47 12.34 -1.69 -24.25
N ALA A 48 12.98 -0.57 -23.95
CA ALA A 48 13.53 -0.28 -22.63
C ALA A 48 12.59 0.59 -21.76
N GLN A 49 11.36 0.83 -22.18
CA GLN A 49 10.39 1.65 -21.44
C GLN A 49 10.23 1.20 -19.98
N PRO A 50 10.12 -0.11 -19.65
CA PRO A 50 10.02 -0.53 -18.25
C PRO A 50 11.24 -0.16 -17.39
N ALA A 51 12.44 -0.13 -18.00
CA ALA A 51 13.66 0.28 -17.30
C ALA A 51 13.70 1.80 -17.09
N LEU A 52 13.22 2.56 -18.08
CA LEU A 52 13.10 4.01 -17.98
C LEU A 52 12.05 4.39 -16.92
N ASP A 53 10.89 3.74 -16.90
CA ASP A 53 9.84 3.95 -15.89
C ASP A 53 10.38 3.68 -14.48
N ASN A 54 11.18 2.62 -14.31
CA ASN A 54 11.82 2.33 -13.02
C ASN A 54 12.88 3.36 -12.60
N ILE A 55 13.51 4.06 -13.54
CA ILE A 55 14.42 5.18 -13.26
C ILE A 55 13.60 6.43 -12.92
N HIS A 56 12.52 6.69 -13.65
CA HIS A 56 11.57 7.76 -13.35
C HIS A 56 11.00 7.65 -11.92
N GLU A 57 10.55 6.45 -11.52
CA GLU A 57 10.11 6.16 -10.15
C GLU A 57 11.20 6.45 -9.11
N PHE A 58 12.46 6.19 -9.45
CA PHE A 58 13.60 6.50 -8.58
C PHE A 58 13.82 8.02 -8.47
N VAL A 59 13.76 8.76 -9.57
CA VAL A 59 13.87 10.23 -9.55
C VAL A 59 12.76 10.84 -8.70
N GLU A 60 11.52 10.38 -8.88
CA GLU A 60 10.40 10.82 -8.06
C GLU A 60 10.58 10.46 -6.58
N MET A 61 11.16 9.30 -6.26
CA MET A 61 11.51 8.96 -4.88
C MET A 61 12.56 9.92 -4.30
N VAL A 62 13.63 10.23 -5.03
CA VAL A 62 14.68 11.15 -4.58
C VAL A 62 14.10 12.56 -4.39
N ARG A 63 13.27 13.04 -5.32
CA ARG A 63 12.55 14.31 -5.17
C ARG A 63 11.72 14.32 -3.88
N ASN A 64 10.86 13.33 -3.70
CA ASN A 64 10.03 13.24 -2.49
C ASN A 64 10.85 13.10 -1.20
N GLN A 65 12.06 12.56 -1.24
CA GLN A 65 12.96 12.47 -0.07
C GLN A 65 13.67 13.78 0.22
N ARG A 66 14.08 14.53 -0.81
CA ARG A 66 14.97 15.69 -0.69
C ARG A 66 14.26 17.03 -0.71
N GLU A 67 13.08 17.11 -1.31
CA GLU A 67 12.26 18.31 -1.34
C GLU A 67 11.74 18.57 0.08
N SER A 68 12.36 19.54 0.75
CA SER A 68 12.03 19.88 2.14
C SER A 68 10.66 20.55 2.21
N ARG A 69 9.76 19.97 3.00
CA ARG A 69 8.52 20.61 3.42
C ARG A 69 8.71 21.64 4.55
N GLY A 70 9.85 21.57 5.24
CA GLY A 70 10.22 22.57 6.22
C GLY A 70 10.62 23.86 5.54
N ASP A 71 10.11 24.98 6.05
CA ASP A 71 10.64 26.30 5.78
C ASP A 71 11.19 26.87 7.09
N PRO A 72 12.51 26.72 7.33
CA PRO A 72 13.15 27.23 8.53
C PRO A 72 12.98 28.74 8.69
N TRP A 73 12.76 29.48 7.60
CA TRP A 73 12.62 30.93 7.62
C TRP A 73 11.23 31.39 8.06
N SER A 74 10.19 30.58 7.84
CA SER A 74 8.84 30.82 8.40
C SER A 74 8.58 30.10 9.72
N GLY A 75 9.59 29.42 10.27
CA GLY A 75 9.47 28.66 11.52
C GLY A 75 8.65 27.38 11.37
N VAL A 76 8.46 26.89 10.14
CA VAL A 76 7.80 25.61 9.87
C VAL A 76 8.87 24.52 9.95
N PRO A 77 8.88 23.68 11.01
CA PRO A 77 9.84 22.59 11.11
C PRO A 77 9.60 21.61 9.97
N GLY A 78 10.69 21.18 9.32
CA GLY A 78 10.62 20.08 8.37
C GLY A 78 10.43 18.74 9.07
N PRO A 79 10.06 17.70 8.31
CA PRO A 79 10.07 16.32 8.81
C PRO A 79 11.45 15.94 9.37
N LEU A 80 11.47 15.07 10.37
CA LEU A 80 12.69 14.78 11.14
C LEU A 80 13.71 13.95 10.35
N ASN A 81 13.26 13.22 9.33
CA ASN A 81 14.11 12.35 8.51
C ASN A 81 13.57 12.15 7.08
N ASP A 82 14.43 11.62 6.20
CA ASP A 82 14.14 11.36 4.78
C ASP A 82 12.93 10.43 4.59
N PHE A 83 12.70 9.48 5.50
CA PHE A 83 11.55 8.56 5.43
C PHE A 83 10.24 9.31 5.69
N GLN A 84 10.18 10.11 6.75
CA GLN A 84 9.02 10.94 7.05
C GLN A 84 8.75 11.94 5.92
N ASN A 85 9.79 12.59 5.38
CA ASN A 85 9.65 13.52 4.26
C ASN A 85 9.06 12.83 3.02
N LEU A 86 9.59 11.64 2.68
CA LEU A 86 9.06 10.82 1.58
C LEU A 86 7.58 10.51 1.76
N GLN A 87 7.17 10.11 2.96
CA GLN A 87 5.78 9.75 3.22
C GLN A 87 4.87 10.97 3.20
N GLN A 88 5.29 12.11 3.76
CA GLN A 88 4.54 13.37 3.69
C GLN A 88 4.34 13.85 2.25
N ASN A 89 5.41 13.89 1.44
CA ASN A 89 5.32 14.26 0.02
C ASN A 89 4.42 13.29 -0.77
N ARG A 90 4.45 11.98 -0.43
CA ARG A 90 3.53 11.00 -1.01
C ARG A 90 2.08 11.24 -0.59
N ALA A 91 1.84 11.57 0.67
CA ALA A 91 0.51 11.85 1.19
C ALA A 91 -0.09 13.11 0.56
N GLU A 92 0.69 14.17 0.34
CA GLU A 92 0.22 15.37 -0.34
C GLU A 92 -0.17 15.10 -1.81
N LYS A 93 0.70 14.39 -2.55
CA LYS A 93 0.38 13.95 -3.92
C LYS A 93 -0.88 13.07 -3.94
N ALA A 94 -1.05 12.21 -2.93
CA ALA A 94 -2.23 11.37 -2.79
C ALA A 94 -3.50 12.18 -2.44
N ALA A 95 -3.39 13.15 -1.53
CA ALA A 95 -4.48 14.04 -1.14
C ALA A 95 -4.98 14.87 -2.33
N LYS A 96 -4.06 15.37 -3.18
CA LYS A 96 -4.41 16.07 -4.42
C LYS A 96 -5.23 15.19 -5.37
N LYS A 97 -4.91 13.90 -5.47
CA LYS A 97 -5.64 12.94 -6.32
C LYS A 97 -6.97 12.52 -5.71
N ALA A 98 -6.96 12.09 -4.45
CA ALA A 98 -8.14 11.62 -3.73
C ALA A 98 -9.18 12.74 -3.55
N GLY A 99 -8.74 13.97 -3.26
CA GLY A 99 -9.61 15.12 -3.03
C GLY A 99 -10.34 15.63 -4.27
N LEU A 100 -10.13 15.03 -5.45
CA LEU A 100 -10.97 15.24 -6.62
C LEU A 100 -12.26 14.43 -6.58
N GLN A 101 -12.28 13.33 -5.82
CA GLN A 101 -13.38 12.36 -5.76
C GLN A 101 -14.15 12.42 -4.43
N ILE A 102 -13.65 13.20 -3.47
CA ILE A 102 -14.27 13.35 -2.15
C ILE A 102 -15.21 14.55 -2.18
N ASP A 103 -16.51 14.27 -2.15
CA ASP A 103 -17.58 15.24 -2.01
C ASP A 103 -18.36 14.96 -0.72
N GLY A 104 -18.12 15.77 0.32
CA GLY A 104 -18.64 15.61 1.67
C GLY A 104 -17.59 15.29 2.71
N ASN A 105 -18.03 14.74 3.85
CA ASN A 105 -17.15 14.42 4.97
C ASN A 105 -16.52 13.03 4.75
N LEU A 106 -15.19 12.96 4.81
CA LEU A 106 -14.47 11.70 4.79
C LEU A 106 -14.56 11.03 6.16
N VAL A 107 -14.97 9.78 6.19
CA VAL A 107 -14.94 8.94 7.38
C VAL A 107 -13.91 7.83 7.19
N VAL A 108 -12.90 7.82 8.06
CA VAL A 108 -11.87 6.79 8.16
C VAL A 108 -12.25 5.88 9.32
N GLU A 109 -12.51 4.61 9.04
CA GLU A 109 -12.76 3.61 10.07
C GLU A 109 -11.55 2.69 10.14
N PHE A 110 -11.06 2.39 11.34
CA PHE A 110 -9.94 1.47 11.52
C PHE A 110 -10.19 0.49 12.66
N ALA A 111 -9.49 -0.64 12.64
CA ALA A 111 -9.45 -1.60 13.72
C ALA A 111 -8.05 -2.20 13.81
N VAL A 112 -7.50 -2.31 15.00
CA VAL A 112 -6.19 -2.94 15.26
C VAL A 112 -6.38 -4.08 16.26
N ASN A 113 -5.85 -5.27 15.97
CA ASN A 113 -5.85 -6.39 16.91
C ASN A 113 -4.55 -6.48 17.73
N ASP A 114 -4.50 -7.44 18.66
CA ASP A 114 -3.36 -7.64 19.56
C ASP A 114 -2.06 -8.06 18.83
N SER A 115 -2.16 -8.50 17.58
CA SER A 115 -1.01 -8.82 16.71
C SER A 115 -0.60 -7.64 15.81
N SER A 116 -1.10 -6.44 16.11
CA SER A 116 -0.88 -5.21 15.33
C SER A 116 -1.36 -5.32 13.89
N GLU A 117 -2.27 -6.25 13.58
CA GLU A 117 -2.95 -6.28 12.30
C GLU A 117 -3.96 -5.14 12.24
N MET A 118 -3.94 -4.38 11.17
CA MET A 118 -4.81 -3.25 10.92
C MET A 118 -5.78 -3.55 9.78
N ARG A 119 -7.06 -3.32 10.05
CA ARG A 119 -8.11 -3.18 9.03
C ARG A 119 -8.52 -1.73 8.96
N ARG A 120 -8.83 -1.26 7.76
CA ARG A 120 -9.27 0.12 7.52
C ARG A 120 -10.31 0.18 6.41
N ALA A 121 -11.21 1.13 6.52
CA ALA A 121 -12.25 1.41 5.55
C ALA A 121 -12.43 2.91 5.40
N PHE A 122 -12.80 3.32 4.20
CA PHE A 122 -13.03 4.73 3.87
C PHE A 122 -14.41 4.88 3.27
N SER A 123 -15.08 5.95 3.65
CA SER A 123 -16.40 6.29 3.14
C SER A 123 -16.59 7.79 3.16
N ILE A 124 -17.51 8.26 2.32
CA ILE A 124 -17.96 9.65 2.33
C ILE A 124 -19.36 9.72 2.91
N VAL A 125 -19.59 10.73 3.73
CA VAL A 125 -20.88 11.04 4.32
C VAL A 125 -21.34 12.37 3.73
N LYS A 126 -22.45 12.33 2.99
CA LYS A 126 -23.06 13.52 2.39
C LYS A 126 -24.52 13.61 2.76
N LYS A 127 -25.00 14.84 2.95
CA LYS A 127 -26.42 15.11 3.15
C LYS A 127 -27.07 15.24 1.78
N ASP A 128 -28.02 14.35 1.51
CA ASP A 128 -28.83 14.39 0.32
C ASP A 128 -29.73 15.64 0.37
N VAL A 129 -29.60 16.50 -0.65
CA VAL A 129 -30.26 17.81 -0.69
C VAL A 129 -31.77 17.68 -0.89
N GLU A 130 -32.23 16.63 -1.58
CA GLU A 130 -33.64 16.44 -1.94
C GLU A 130 -34.43 15.73 -0.82
N SER A 131 -33.83 14.74 -0.18
CA SER A 131 -34.47 13.93 0.87
C SER A 131 -34.09 14.36 2.30
N GLY A 132 -33.08 15.23 2.43
CA GLY A 132 -32.53 15.65 3.73
C GLY A 132 -31.80 14.54 4.50
N LYS A 133 -31.68 13.32 3.95
CA LYS A 133 -31.08 12.16 4.61
C LYS A 133 -29.57 12.14 4.47
N VAL A 134 -28.89 11.59 5.46
CA VAL A 134 -27.44 11.37 5.41
C VAL A 134 -27.17 10.04 4.72
N LYS A 135 -26.39 10.06 3.64
CA LYS A 135 -25.96 8.88 2.90
C LYS A 135 -24.48 8.64 3.12
N LYS A 136 -24.14 7.38 3.46
CA LYS A 136 -22.76 6.89 3.55
C LYS A 136 -22.45 6.09 2.29
N GLU A 137 -21.44 6.50 1.54
CA GLU A 137 -21.03 5.86 0.29
C GLU A 137 -19.59 5.34 0.40
N ALA A 138 -19.35 4.15 -0.13
CA ALA A 138 -18.00 3.62 -0.24
C ALA A 138 -17.26 4.32 -1.38
N LEU A 139 -15.96 4.55 -1.20
CA LEU A 139 -15.09 5.12 -2.22
C LEU A 139 -14.61 4.04 -3.20
N ASP A 140 -14.34 4.46 -4.43
CA ASP A 140 -13.76 3.58 -5.45
C ASP A 140 -12.37 3.05 -5.04
N PRO A 141 -11.89 1.94 -5.63
CA PRO A 141 -10.61 1.34 -5.26
C PRO A 141 -9.40 2.27 -5.42
N GLU A 142 -9.37 3.14 -6.44
CA GLU A 142 -8.22 4.01 -6.69
C GLU A 142 -8.16 5.13 -5.66
N THR A 143 -9.30 5.75 -5.34
CA THR A 143 -9.36 6.74 -4.25
C THR A 143 -8.95 6.12 -2.91
N ARG A 144 -9.40 4.89 -2.61
CA ARG A 144 -8.98 4.18 -1.39
C ARG A 144 -7.48 3.92 -1.34
N LYS A 145 -6.86 3.59 -2.48
CA LYS A 145 -5.40 3.39 -2.58
C LYS A 145 -4.62 4.68 -2.36
N GLU A 146 -5.15 5.83 -2.75
CA GLU A 146 -4.54 7.12 -2.44
C GLU A 146 -4.70 7.46 -0.94
N LEU A 147 -5.88 7.25 -0.36
CA LEU A 147 -6.10 7.42 1.09
C LEU A 147 -5.20 6.51 1.93
N ASP A 148 -4.90 5.30 1.45
CA ASP A 148 -3.95 4.39 2.09
C ASP A 148 -2.54 4.96 2.19
N LYS A 149 -2.11 5.77 1.22
CA LYS A 149 -0.80 6.44 1.27
C LYS A 149 -0.81 7.54 2.33
N ILE A 150 -1.93 8.23 2.49
CA ILE A 150 -2.09 9.24 3.55
C ILE A 150 -2.02 8.56 4.93
N MET A 151 -2.72 7.44 5.12
CA MET A 151 -2.64 6.69 6.39
C MET A 151 -1.26 6.11 6.67
N GLN A 152 -0.48 5.78 5.63
CA GLN A 152 0.93 5.39 5.80
C GLN A 152 1.79 6.55 6.28
N ALA A 153 1.54 7.78 5.82
CA ALA A 153 2.26 8.96 6.28
C ALA A 153 1.94 9.31 7.74
N VAL A 154 0.67 9.22 8.13
CA VAL A 154 0.24 9.34 9.54
C VAL A 154 1.04 8.38 10.44
N LEU A 155 1.17 7.11 10.06
CA LEU A 155 1.96 6.14 10.80
C LEU A 155 3.46 6.48 10.79
N ALA A 156 3.98 6.97 9.67
CA ALA A 156 5.40 7.26 9.50
C ALA A 156 5.89 8.42 10.38
N GLU A 157 5.05 9.40 10.71
CA GLU A 157 5.37 10.48 11.66
C GLU A 157 5.84 9.93 13.01
N GLU A 158 5.31 8.77 13.41
CA GLU A 158 5.65 8.08 14.67
C GLU A 158 6.62 6.91 14.49
N ASN A 159 7.32 6.88 13.35
CA ASN A 159 8.20 5.79 12.91
C ASN A 159 7.50 4.42 12.94
N LEU A 160 6.23 4.37 12.54
CA LEU A 160 5.50 3.12 12.37
C LEU A 160 5.41 2.77 10.88
N VAL A 161 5.58 1.49 10.57
CA VAL A 161 5.57 0.98 9.19
C VAL A 161 4.45 -0.04 9.04
N SER A 162 3.50 0.22 8.15
CA SER A 162 2.46 -0.75 7.79
C SER A 162 2.89 -1.58 6.59
N LYS A 163 2.98 -2.90 6.74
CA LYS A 163 3.29 -3.83 5.64
C LYS A 163 2.42 -5.07 5.74
N GLY A 164 1.74 -5.42 4.65
CA GLY A 164 0.84 -6.58 4.63
C GLY A 164 -0.31 -6.48 5.63
N SER A 165 -0.78 -5.27 5.91
CA SER A 165 -1.79 -4.98 6.94
C SER A 165 -1.33 -5.23 8.38
N VAL A 166 -0.03 -5.34 8.65
CA VAL A 166 0.53 -5.40 10.00
C VAL A 166 1.37 -4.15 10.26
N ILE A 167 1.25 -3.57 11.45
CA ILE A 167 2.00 -2.38 11.86
C ILE A 167 3.24 -2.82 12.67
N TYR A 168 4.40 -2.36 12.23
CA TYR A 168 5.71 -2.65 12.83
C TYR A 168 6.37 -1.36 13.33
N GLN A 169 7.34 -1.51 14.22
CA GLN A 169 8.27 -0.42 14.54
C GLN A 169 9.25 -0.20 13.38
N GLY A 170 9.37 1.04 12.96
CA GLY A 170 10.32 1.51 11.96
C GLY A 170 11.56 2.15 12.58
N ASP A 171 12.65 2.19 11.82
CA ASP A 171 13.76 3.10 12.06
C ASP A 171 13.59 4.42 11.28
N GLU A 172 14.54 5.34 11.44
CA GLU A 172 14.56 6.65 10.77
C GLU A 172 14.68 6.55 9.23
N LYS A 173 14.97 5.36 8.71
CA LYS A 173 15.05 5.06 7.27
C LYS A 173 13.78 4.38 6.77
N GLY A 174 12.78 4.17 7.63
CA GLY A 174 11.54 3.47 7.31
C GLY A 174 11.70 1.96 7.18
N GLN A 175 12.81 1.39 7.67
CA GLN A 175 13.00 -0.06 7.70
C GLN A 175 12.37 -0.63 8.96
N ILE A 176 11.77 -1.82 8.83
CA ILE A 176 11.20 -2.53 9.97
C ILE A 176 12.34 -2.94 10.91
N ARG A 177 12.28 -2.47 12.17
CA ARG A 177 13.20 -2.86 13.23
C ARG A 177 13.12 -4.37 13.45
N ARG A 178 14.27 -4.97 13.73
CA ARG A 178 14.39 -6.38 14.06
C ARG A 178 14.93 -6.55 15.47
N ASP A 179 14.44 -7.56 16.17
CA ASP A 179 14.92 -7.91 17.50
C ASP A 179 16.28 -8.62 17.44
N SER A 180 16.79 -9.03 18.61
CA SER A 180 18.04 -9.79 18.72
C SER A 180 18.07 -11.13 17.97
N LYS A 181 16.91 -11.67 17.60
CA LYS A 181 16.76 -12.93 16.83
C LYS A 181 16.58 -12.67 15.34
N GLY A 182 16.53 -11.41 14.92
CA GLY A 182 16.27 -11.02 13.54
C GLY A 182 14.79 -10.99 13.18
N GLU A 183 13.87 -11.12 14.13
CA GLU A 183 12.43 -11.10 13.87
C GLU A 183 11.88 -9.66 13.81
N PRO A 184 10.90 -9.36 12.94
CA PRO A 184 10.26 -8.06 12.87
C PRO A 184 9.63 -7.64 14.21
N VAL A 185 9.93 -6.43 14.68
CA VAL A 185 9.35 -5.89 15.91
C VAL A 185 7.97 -5.31 15.60
N LEU A 186 6.92 -5.90 16.19
CA LEU A 186 5.55 -5.37 16.10
C LEU A 186 5.44 -4.01 16.78
N ALA A 187 4.55 -3.17 16.25
CA ALA A 187 4.21 -1.90 16.90
C ALA A 187 3.47 -2.16 18.21
N ASP A 188 3.64 -1.25 19.18
CA ASP A 188 2.76 -1.19 20.34
C ASP A 188 1.33 -0.87 19.88
N VAL A 189 0.39 -1.74 20.24
CA VAL A 189 -1.00 -1.68 19.74
C VAL A 189 -1.70 -0.41 20.20
N GLU A 190 -1.50 -0.01 21.45
CA GLU A 190 -2.15 1.17 22.02
C GLU A 190 -1.56 2.44 21.42
N LYS A 191 -0.24 2.48 21.21
CA LYS A 191 0.40 3.56 20.45
C LYS A 191 -0.18 3.63 19.03
N ALA A 192 -0.29 2.50 18.33
CA ALA A 192 -0.82 2.48 16.96
C ALA A 192 -2.28 2.96 16.89
N LYS A 193 -3.13 2.54 17.83
CA LYS A 193 -4.51 3.02 17.93
C LYS A 193 -4.58 4.50 18.24
N GLN A 194 -3.73 5.01 19.12
CA GLN A 194 -3.67 6.43 19.44
C GLN A 194 -3.33 7.26 18.20
N VAL A 195 -2.25 6.88 17.50
CA VAL A 195 -1.83 7.56 16.26
C VAL A 195 -2.95 7.56 15.21
N LEU A 196 -3.64 6.43 15.04
CA LEU A 196 -4.75 6.35 14.11
C LEU A 196 -5.96 7.17 14.56
N SER A 197 -6.27 7.20 15.86
CA SER A 197 -7.39 7.97 16.41
C SER A 197 -7.19 9.47 16.26
N ASP A 198 -5.95 9.94 16.42
CA ASP A 198 -5.57 11.35 16.32
C ASP A 198 -5.32 11.78 14.86
N ALA A 199 -5.42 10.84 13.90
CA ALA A 199 -5.10 11.07 12.49
C ALA A 199 -5.99 12.10 11.80
N ALA A 200 -7.19 12.40 12.33
CA ALA A 200 -8.16 13.28 11.69
C ALA A 200 -7.54 14.62 11.27
N HIS A 201 -6.84 15.28 12.19
CA HIS A 201 -6.20 16.57 11.93
C HIS A 201 -5.05 16.48 10.93
N GLN A 202 -4.25 15.42 10.99
CA GLN A 202 -3.16 15.21 10.02
C GLN A 202 -3.71 14.98 8.61
N VAL A 203 -4.73 14.13 8.47
CA VAL A 203 -5.40 13.87 7.17
C VAL A 203 -6.03 15.16 6.62
N GLU A 204 -6.71 15.94 7.44
CA GLU A 204 -7.23 17.27 7.04
C GLU A 204 -6.12 18.22 6.58
N ASN A 205 -4.97 18.23 7.27
CA ASN A 205 -3.84 19.05 6.89
C ASN A 205 -3.29 18.67 5.50
N TYR A 206 -3.14 17.37 5.21
CA TYR A 206 -2.72 16.93 3.87
C TYR A 206 -3.68 17.39 2.77
N PHE A 207 -4.99 17.36 3.01
CA PHE A 207 -5.96 17.91 2.05
C PHE A 207 -5.87 19.43 1.93
N LYS A 208 -5.71 20.14 3.04
CA LYS A 208 -5.57 21.60 3.04
C LYS A 208 -4.35 22.05 2.24
N GLU A 209 -3.20 21.42 2.45
CA GLU A 209 -1.96 21.69 1.71
C GLU A 209 -2.12 21.38 0.21
N ALA A 210 -2.87 20.34 -0.13
CA ALA A 210 -3.21 20.00 -1.51
C ALA A 210 -4.27 20.94 -2.15
N GLY A 211 -4.68 22.01 -1.47
CA GLY A 211 -5.69 22.95 -1.95
C GLY A 211 -7.15 22.46 -1.82
N LYS A 212 -7.39 21.50 -0.93
CA LYS A 212 -8.69 20.85 -0.66
C LYS A 212 -9.14 21.06 0.79
N GLY A 213 -9.06 22.30 1.27
CA GLY A 213 -9.33 22.66 2.68
C GLY A 213 -10.76 22.47 3.18
N ASP A 214 -11.71 22.20 2.29
CA ASP A 214 -13.13 21.99 2.64
C ASP A 214 -13.43 20.56 3.07
N ILE A 215 -12.51 19.61 2.86
CA ILE A 215 -12.69 18.21 3.24
C ILE A 215 -12.55 18.10 4.76
N LYS A 216 -13.63 17.67 5.42
CA LYS A 216 -13.64 17.31 6.85
C LYS A 216 -13.40 15.82 7.02
N VAL A 217 -12.63 15.46 8.04
CA VAL A 217 -12.26 14.07 8.31
C VAL A 217 -12.76 13.66 9.69
N GLU A 218 -13.47 12.55 9.74
CA GLU A 218 -13.86 11.88 10.97
C GLU A 218 -13.15 10.54 11.04
N VAL A 219 -12.49 10.26 12.16
CA VAL A 219 -11.84 8.96 12.38
C VAL A 219 -12.57 8.17 13.46
N LYS A 220 -12.80 6.88 13.21
CA LYS A 220 -13.52 5.98 14.12
C LYS A 220 -12.79 4.67 14.30
N GLU A 221 -12.45 4.35 15.54
CA GLU A 221 -12.06 3.00 15.89
C GLU A 221 -13.27 2.06 15.86
N ARG A 222 -13.05 0.84 15.37
CA ARG A 222 -14.00 -0.26 15.33
C ARG A 222 -13.37 -1.48 16.00
N ALA A 223 -14.22 -2.35 16.53
CA ALA A 223 -13.79 -3.66 16.98
C ALA A 223 -13.20 -4.44 15.79
N TYR A 224 -12.10 -5.15 16.03
CA TYR A 224 -11.50 -5.99 15.00
C TYR A 224 -12.48 -7.12 14.62
N PRO A 225 -12.73 -7.36 13.32
CA PRO A 225 -13.70 -8.36 12.91
C PRO A 225 -13.23 -9.75 13.38
N GLN A 226 -14.06 -10.41 14.17
CA GLN A 226 -13.84 -11.81 14.50
C GLN A 226 -14.02 -12.63 13.22
N GLN A 227 -13.06 -13.50 12.90
CA GLN A 227 -13.29 -14.50 11.86
C GLN A 227 -14.52 -15.32 12.28
N PRO A 228 -15.53 -15.51 11.41
CA PRO A 228 -16.61 -16.42 11.72
C PRO A 228 -15.99 -17.80 11.97
N THR A 229 -16.08 -18.27 13.21
CA THR A 229 -15.79 -19.66 13.53
C THR A 229 -16.73 -20.50 12.68
N VAL A 230 -16.18 -21.11 11.65
CA VAL A 230 -16.90 -22.13 10.90
C VAL A 230 -17.04 -23.30 11.86
N SER A 231 -18.09 -23.28 12.70
CA SER A 231 -18.51 -24.45 13.44
C SER A 231 -18.76 -25.52 12.39
N LYS A 232 -17.87 -26.52 12.34
CA LYS A 232 -18.19 -27.80 11.74
C LYS A 232 -19.44 -28.28 12.46
N ALA A 233 -20.59 -28.04 11.85
CA ALA A 233 -21.84 -28.64 12.29
C ALA A 233 -21.58 -30.14 12.31
N GLN A 234 -21.55 -30.70 13.52
CA GLN A 234 -21.62 -32.13 13.73
C GLN A 234 -22.85 -32.61 13.00
N ALA A 235 -22.64 -33.45 11.98
CA ALA A 235 -23.70 -34.24 11.41
C ALA A 235 -24.32 -35.06 12.55
N PRO A 236 -25.64 -35.02 12.77
CA PRO A 236 -26.28 -35.82 13.79
C PRO A 236 -26.15 -37.30 13.40
N GLU A 237 -25.40 -38.02 14.24
CA GLU A 237 -25.37 -39.46 14.33
C GLU A 237 -26.76 -39.93 14.80
N SER A 238 -27.60 -40.31 13.85
CA SER A 238 -28.82 -41.07 14.10
C SER A 238 -28.86 -42.25 13.13
N ALA A 239 -28.24 -43.35 13.54
CA ALA A 239 -28.66 -44.66 13.07
C ALA A 239 -29.99 -45.04 13.73
N PRO A 240 -30.80 -45.89 13.07
CA PRO A 240 -31.04 -47.17 13.72
C PRO A 240 -30.87 -48.37 12.79
N THR A 241 -30.23 -49.38 13.36
CA THR A 241 -29.97 -50.73 12.90
C THR A 241 -31.25 -51.55 12.67
N VAL A 242 -31.34 -52.31 11.56
CA VAL A 242 -32.07 -53.58 11.50
C VAL A 242 -31.34 -54.59 10.58
N THR A 243 -30.72 -55.57 11.23
CA THR A 243 -30.60 -57.04 11.01
C THR A 243 -30.49 -57.66 9.58
N PRO A 244 -29.61 -58.70 9.39
CA PRO A 244 -29.27 -59.27 8.08
C PRO A 244 -30.09 -60.52 7.72
N GLU A 245 -30.48 -60.72 6.45
CA GLU A 245 -30.90 -62.04 5.95
C GLU A 245 -30.77 -62.21 4.41
N VAL A 246 -29.85 -63.11 4.02
CA VAL A 246 -29.87 -64.07 2.89
C VAL A 246 -29.77 -63.59 1.41
N THR A 247 -28.70 -64.04 0.76
CA THR A 247 -28.42 -64.12 -0.70
C THR A 247 -29.30 -65.19 -1.39
N PRO A 248 -29.65 -65.06 -2.69
CA PRO A 248 -28.88 -65.72 -3.77
C PRO A 248 -28.76 -64.83 -5.03
N GLU A 249 -27.60 -64.66 -5.68
CA GLU A 249 -26.85 -65.54 -6.61
C GLU A 249 -27.00 -65.08 -8.10
N VAL A 250 -25.85 -64.98 -8.77
CA VAL A 250 -25.55 -65.03 -10.23
C VAL A 250 -26.05 -63.91 -11.17
N SER A 251 -25.13 -63.17 -11.80
CA SER A 251 -24.70 -63.47 -13.18
C SER A 251 -23.84 -62.37 -13.85
N SER A 252 -22.70 -62.84 -14.39
CA SER A 252 -21.98 -62.37 -15.60
C SER A 252 -21.15 -61.06 -15.57
N ALA A 253 -19.83 -61.26 -15.44
CA ALA A 253 -18.79 -60.54 -16.21
C ALA A 253 -18.85 -60.98 -17.70
N PRO A 254 -18.16 -60.35 -18.69
CA PRO A 254 -16.69 -60.22 -18.76
C PRO A 254 -16.20 -58.80 -19.18
N GLN A 255 -15.09 -58.29 -18.65
CA GLN A 255 -13.69 -58.44 -19.14
C GLN A 255 -13.41 -57.98 -20.58
N ALA A 256 -12.58 -56.94 -20.72
CA ALA A 256 -11.41 -56.88 -21.61
C ALA A 256 -10.51 -55.71 -21.16
N SER A 257 -9.46 -55.97 -20.38
CA SER A 257 -8.08 -56.17 -20.86
C SER A 257 -7.34 -54.85 -21.11
N GLY A 258 -6.35 -54.56 -20.25
CA GLY A 258 -5.21 -53.70 -20.59
C GLY A 258 -4.32 -54.35 -21.67
N PRO A 259 -3.10 -53.85 -21.96
CA PRO A 259 -2.14 -53.36 -20.97
C PRO A 259 -1.36 -52.09 -21.36
N SER A 260 -0.51 -51.68 -20.42
CA SER A 260 0.53 -50.65 -20.48
C SER A 260 1.45 -50.67 -21.72
N ALA A 261 1.84 -49.47 -22.15
CA ALA A 261 3.22 -49.08 -22.47
C ALA A 261 3.35 -47.56 -22.26
#